data_AF-A0A6C0HIN5-F1
#
_entry.id   AF-A0A6C0HIN5-F1
#
_cell.length_a   1.000
_cell.length_b   1.000
_cell.length_c   1.000
_cell.angle_alpha   90.00
_cell.angle_beta   90.00
_cell.angle_gamma   90.00
#
_symmetry.space_group_name_H-M   'P 1'
#
loop_
_entity.id
_entity.type
_entity.pdbx_description
1 polymer ?
#
loop_
_entity_poly.entity_id
_entity_poly.type
_entity_poly.pdbx_seq_one_letter_code
_entity_poly.pdbx_strand_id
1 'polypeptide(L)'
;MYKMSLDIVTLIENNPITKFDGQYNSTLIEKIKLNFSPFEQQLFLSNLYCNMKYDHKKDFVVDLDNIWKWLGFSQKNNAKLLLEKNFTVDVDFTIRSSNKRSIQGERGGHNKETILLNLETFRKVCLKAGTKKSDEIHEYFIKSQKFLQDIFAEESNELKLQLEQQKTEEAKAAEIIKQEYELKLETQKVLEREKVLLREYATIGAMFYIMKVKSWKENKQYVIKIGESRRGVADRYKEHKRKYEECILLDCFAVNKSRDFETFIKEHDLIRPNKYKTLEGHETELELFLIGKNLSYQTLINIINTNIKYFNHHDSGKLELENEHLKLLLETKNNNNNINNPNPGFRNESIQELVQTVKQLSSKIDRLESMIEKLVVPPKEIPKIVTGFQDPLKTLGPRVQKINPETLELVKVYESVTEVIKEDGRIKRPSINKAVMDNTVYHGFRWFLVDRELDATIVSSNISPTKQTKVQNLGYIAQINKEQTEIINVFIDRKTAAHFNGYESVSALDTPVKNFSLTNGFYYKVYTNCDQTWKEKFEERINGPPLLYRNGVGQYDLQNNLQKEFLCKYDCMKQLKISDKTLAKALDKDKQYNGYLYRTIGEKLKCF
;
A
#
# COMPACT_ATOMS: atom_id res chain seq x y z
N MET A 1 38.19 21.41 -26.08
CA MET A 1 37.84 22.84 -26.21
C MET A 1 38.65 23.60 -25.18
N TYR A 2 39.64 24.38 -25.57
CA TYR A 2 40.52 25.09 -24.64
C TYR A 2 39.78 26.29 -24.03
N LYS A 3 39.60 26.31 -22.71
CA LYS A 3 39.11 27.51 -22.01
C LYS A 3 40.25 28.53 -21.91
N MET A 4 39.95 29.78 -22.26
CA MET A 4 40.89 30.91 -22.22
C MET A 4 41.30 31.22 -20.77
N SER A 5 42.52 31.72 -20.55
CA SER A 5 42.98 32.14 -19.23
C SER A 5 42.13 33.30 -18.70
N LEU A 6 41.71 33.21 -17.43
CA LEU A 6 40.95 34.22 -16.72
C LEU A 6 41.90 35.13 -15.95
N ASP A 7 41.84 36.43 -16.24
CA ASP A 7 42.44 37.44 -15.36
C ASP A 7 41.48 37.77 -14.21
N ILE A 8 41.62 37.00 -13.13
CA ILE A 8 40.76 37.12 -11.95
C ILE A 8 40.99 38.45 -11.22
N VAL A 9 42.18 39.06 -11.31
CA VAL A 9 42.48 40.34 -10.67
C VAL A 9 41.75 41.46 -11.39
N THR A 10 41.84 41.49 -12.72
CA THR A 10 41.07 42.44 -13.55
C THR A 10 39.57 42.25 -13.31
N LEU A 11 39.09 41.01 -13.18
CA LEU A 11 37.68 40.75 -12.87
C LEU A 11 37.26 41.31 -11.50
N ILE A 12 38.14 41.23 -10.48
CA ILE A 12 37.87 41.78 -9.15
C ILE A 12 37.94 43.31 -9.17
N GLU A 13 38.97 43.89 -9.76
CA GLU A 13 39.24 45.33 -9.68
C GLU A 13 38.35 46.16 -10.62
N ASN A 14 37.98 45.62 -11.78
CA ASN A 14 37.24 46.35 -12.82
C ASN A 14 35.79 45.89 -12.99
N ASN A 15 35.26 45.01 -12.12
CA ASN A 15 33.85 44.63 -12.19
C ASN A 15 32.98 45.86 -11.89
N PRO A 16 32.15 46.33 -12.84
CA PRO A 16 31.31 47.49 -12.62
C PRO A 16 30.12 47.06 -11.75
N ILE A 17 30.25 47.19 -10.43
CA ILE A 17 29.08 47.25 -9.55
C ILE A 17 28.50 48.67 -9.63
N THR A 18 28.05 49.03 -10.83
CA THR A 18 27.14 50.17 -11.00
C THR A 18 25.86 49.79 -11.69
N LYS A 19 25.60 48.50 -12.00
CA LYS A 19 24.30 48.09 -12.55
C LYS A 19 23.83 46.73 -12.07
N PHE A 20 23.44 46.65 -10.80
CA PHE A 20 22.22 45.88 -10.46
C PHE A 20 21.00 46.71 -10.91
N ASP A 21 20.94 47.08 -12.20
CA ASP A 21 19.84 47.84 -12.79
C ASP A 21 18.97 46.86 -13.57
N GLY A 22 17.95 46.36 -12.89
CA GLY A 22 16.92 45.55 -13.51
C GLY A 22 16.22 44.71 -12.47
N GLN A 23 14.99 45.10 -12.09
CA GLN A 23 13.87 44.37 -11.48
C GLN A 23 14.10 43.13 -10.57
N TYR A 24 15.31 42.90 -10.07
CA TYR A 24 15.65 41.86 -9.12
C TYR A 24 15.95 42.55 -7.79
N ASN A 25 14.90 43.06 -7.14
CA ASN A 25 14.91 43.33 -5.71
C ASN A 25 14.87 41.99 -4.97
N SER A 26 15.98 41.25 -4.97
CA SER A 26 16.14 40.17 -4.01
C SER A 26 16.65 40.79 -2.71
N THR A 27 16.02 40.44 -1.60
CA THR A 27 16.43 40.75 -0.22
C THR A 27 17.93 40.47 -0.01
N LEU A 28 18.47 39.48 -0.72
CA LEU A 28 19.90 39.14 -0.75
C LEU A 28 20.79 40.27 -1.29
N ILE A 29 20.41 40.92 -2.39
CA ILE A 29 21.21 42.01 -2.99
C ILE A 29 21.26 43.22 -2.06
N GLU A 30 20.13 43.57 -1.42
CA GLU A 30 20.08 44.64 -0.43
C GLU A 30 20.97 44.32 0.78
N LYS A 31 20.88 43.08 1.29
CA LYS A 31 21.71 42.61 2.40
C LYS A 31 23.20 42.60 2.05
N ILE A 32 23.57 42.24 0.82
CA ILE A 32 24.97 42.31 0.36
C ILE A 32 25.45 43.77 0.32
N LYS A 33 24.65 44.69 -0.24
CA LYS A 33 24.99 46.12 -0.32
C LYS A 33 25.17 46.77 1.05
N LEU A 34 24.37 46.36 2.03
CA LEU A 34 24.44 46.89 3.40
C LEU A 34 25.61 46.32 4.21
N ASN A 35 25.98 45.05 4.02
CA ASN A 35 26.98 44.38 4.85
C ASN A 35 28.40 44.40 4.28
N PHE A 36 28.58 44.52 2.96
CA PHE A 36 29.90 44.45 2.32
C PHE A 36 30.34 45.81 1.75
N SER A 37 31.63 46.12 1.88
CA SER A 37 32.25 47.27 1.22
C SER A 37 32.27 47.08 -0.30
N PRO A 38 32.43 48.15 -1.11
CA PRO A 38 32.46 48.03 -2.56
C PRO A 38 33.47 46.99 -3.08
N PHE A 39 34.67 46.94 -2.49
CA PHE A 39 35.69 45.95 -2.83
C PHE A 39 35.27 44.52 -2.48
N GLU A 40 34.66 44.32 -1.30
CA GLU A 40 34.17 43.00 -0.89
C GLU A 40 32.98 42.54 -1.75
N GLN A 41 32.11 43.47 -2.18
CA GLN A 41 31.03 43.18 -3.12
C GLN A 41 31.59 42.72 -4.48
N GLN A 42 32.66 43.37 -4.97
CA GLN A 42 33.36 42.95 -6.19
C GLN A 42 33.97 41.57 -6.04
N LEU A 43 34.57 41.29 -4.88
CA LEU A 43 35.13 39.98 -4.58
C LEU A 43 34.03 38.89 -4.54
N PHE A 44 32.86 39.21 -3.96
CA PHE A 44 31.70 38.33 -3.91
C PHE A 44 31.16 38.01 -5.31
N LEU A 45 30.93 39.02 -6.13
CA LEU A 45 30.43 38.83 -7.50
C LEU A 45 31.43 38.08 -8.39
N SER A 46 32.71 38.43 -8.29
CA SER A 46 33.76 37.77 -9.07
C SER A 46 33.88 36.30 -8.68
N ASN A 47 33.81 36.00 -7.37
CA ASN A 47 33.81 34.64 -6.86
C ASN A 47 32.57 33.86 -7.32
N LEU A 48 31.37 34.46 -7.29
CA LEU A 48 30.14 33.86 -7.78
C LEU A 48 30.21 33.58 -9.29
N TYR A 49 30.65 34.54 -10.09
CA TYR A 49 30.83 34.38 -11.53
C TYR A 49 31.80 33.25 -11.86
N CYS A 50 32.92 33.17 -11.15
CA CYS A 50 33.90 32.09 -11.32
C CYS A 50 33.26 30.72 -11.00
N ASN A 51 32.48 30.62 -9.93
CA ASN A 51 31.77 29.40 -9.55
C ASN A 51 30.71 28.95 -10.56
N MET A 52 30.07 29.89 -11.27
CA MET A 52 29.07 29.54 -12.28
C MET A 52 29.69 29.10 -13.61
N LYS A 53 30.84 29.65 -14.00
CA LYS A 53 31.46 29.39 -15.32
C LYS A 53 32.52 28.30 -15.36
N TYR A 54 33.15 27.98 -14.23
CA TYR A 54 34.32 27.11 -14.19
C TYR A 54 34.19 26.03 -13.11
N ASP A 55 34.72 24.84 -13.40
CA ASP A 55 34.89 23.76 -12.44
C ASP A 55 36.08 24.10 -11.52
N HIS A 56 35.85 24.00 -10.21
CA HIS A 56 36.80 24.43 -9.19
C HIS A 56 38.09 23.61 -9.14
N LYS A 57 38.07 22.36 -9.62
CA LYS A 57 39.22 21.44 -9.61
C LYS A 57 39.79 21.20 -11.00
N LYS A 58 38.94 21.16 -12.02
CA LYS A 58 39.32 20.71 -13.37
C LYS A 58 39.78 21.85 -14.28
N ASP A 59 39.31 23.07 -14.05
CA ASP A 59 39.61 24.21 -14.92
C ASP A 59 40.82 25.02 -14.39
N PHE A 60 41.97 24.88 -15.05
CA PHE A 60 43.19 25.65 -14.79
C PHE A 60 43.15 27.00 -15.52
N VAL A 61 42.40 27.95 -14.97
CA VAL A 61 42.11 29.24 -15.64
C VAL A 61 42.82 30.44 -15.02
N VAL A 62 43.34 30.34 -13.79
CA VAL A 62 43.95 31.49 -13.11
C VAL A 62 45.45 31.53 -13.39
N ASP A 63 45.94 32.60 -14.01
CA ASP A 63 47.37 32.77 -14.27
C ASP A 63 48.11 33.36 -13.06
N LEU A 64 49.19 32.70 -12.63
CA LEU A 64 50.06 33.18 -11.57
C LEU A 64 50.60 34.58 -11.87
N ASP A 65 50.88 34.89 -13.14
CA ASP A 65 51.42 36.19 -13.57
C ASP A 65 50.48 37.35 -13.24
N ASN A 66 49.17 37.09 -13.20
CA ASN A 66 48.16 38.10 -12.90
C ASN A 66 47.98 38.29 -11.39
N ILE A 67 48.20 37.25 -10.58
CA ILE A 67 47.82 37.25 -9.15
C ILE A 67 48.96 37.54 -8.18
N TRP A 68 50.23 37.26 -8.52
CA TRP A 68 51.31 37.29 -7.51
C TRP A 68 51.56 38.69 -6.91
N LYS A 69 51.47 39.75 -7.74
CA LYS A 69 51.58 41.14 -7.27
C LYS A 69 50.39 41.54 -6.43
N TRP A 70 49.19 41.18 -6.87
CA TRP A 70 47.95 41.46 -6.15
C TRP A 70 47.95 40.81 -4.77
N LEU A 71 48.47 39.58 -4.66
CA LEU A 71 48.67 38.89 -3.39
C LEU A 71 49.77 39.51 -2.52
N GLY A 72 50.51 40.51 -2.98
CA GLY A 72 51.52 41.22 -2.19
C GLY A 72 52.88 40.52 -2.10
N PHE A 73 53.20 39.58 -3.00
CA PHE A 73 54.55 39.03 -3.09
C PHE A 73 55.53 40.06 -3.67
N SER A 74 56.75 40.09 -3.14
CA SER A 74 57.83 40.94 -3.68
C SER A 74 58.37 40.45 -5.03
N GLN A 75 58.33 39.14 -5.27
CA GLN A 75 58.82 38.49 -6.50
C GLN A 75 57.92 37.29 -6.85
N LYS A 76 57.71 37.05 -8.17
CA LYS A 76 56.99 35.87 -8.69
C LYS A 76 57.56 34.56 -8.16
N ASN A 77 58.89 34.48 -7.98
CA ASN A 77 59.55 33.27 -7.50
C ASN A 77 59.07 32.86 -6.11
N ASN A 78 58.75 33.81 -5.23
CA ASN A 78 58.24 33.52 -3.89
C ASN A 78 56.84 32.88 -3.94
N ALA A 79 55.99 33.34 -4.86
CA ALA A 79 54.68 32.74 -5.09
C ALA A 79 54.80 31.34 -5.72
N LYS A 80 55.77 31.13 -6.63
CA LYS A 80 56.08 29.81 -7.21
C LYS A 80 56.58 28.82 -6.15
N LEU A 81 57.49 29.23 -5.27
CA LEU A 81 57.98 28.39 -4.17
C LEU A 81 56.86 28.00 -3.21
N LEU A 82 55.91 28.90 -2.92
CA LEU A 82 54.72 28.56 -2.13
C LEU A 82 53.88 27.48 -2.81
N LEU A 83 53.71 27.57 -4.13
CA LEU A 83 52.98 26.59 -4.92
C LEU A 83 53.63 25.22 -4.86
N GLU A 84 54.91 25.13 -5.22
CA GLU A 84 55.67 23.88 -5.25
C GLU A 84 55.77 23.22 -3.87
N LYS A 85 55.78 24.02 -2.79
CA LYS A 85 55.85 23.51 -1.41
C LYS A 85 54.52 22.93 -0.91
N ASN A 86 53.38 23.48 -1.32
CA ASN A 86 52.08 23.20 -0.70
C ASN A 86 51.07 22.51 -1.63
N PHE A 87 51.36 22.41 -2.92
CA PHE A 87 50.40 21.96 -3.95
C PHE A 87 51.07 21.05 -4.98
N THR A 88 50.26 20.25 -5.68
CA THR A 88 50.72 19.22 -6.61
C THR A 88 50.56 19.64 -8.07
N VAL A 89 51.61 19.45 -8.87
CA VAL A 89 51.59 19.71 -10.32
C VAL A 89 50.58 18.78 -11.02
N ASP A 90 49.88 19.30 -12.03
CA ASP A 90 48.83 18.64 -12.82
C ASP A 90 47.55 18.23 -12.05
N VAL A 91 47.50 18.57 -10.76
CA VAL A 91 46.29 18.43 -9.91
C VAL A 91 45.80 19.81 -9.48
N ASP A 92 46.69 20.61 -8.89
CA ASP A 92 46.37 21.92 -8.31
C ASP A 92 46.76 23.07 -9.27
N PHE A 93 47.88 22.91 -9.97
CA PHE A 93 48.35 23.85 -10.99
C PHE A 93 49.11 23.15 -12.12
N THR A 94 49.15 23.77 -13.30
CA THR A 94 49.87 23.27 -14.49
C THR A 94 50.94 24.28 -14.91
N ILE A 95 52.08 23.77 -15.38
CA ILE A 95 53.18 24.59 -15.91
C ILE A 95 53.22 24.43 -17.43
N ARG A 96 53.12 25.54 -18.15
CA ARG A 96 53.23 25.59 -19.61
C ARG A 96 54.50 26.33 -20.00
N SER A 97 55.44 25.63 -20.62
CA SER A 97 56.63 26.24 -21.18
C SER A 97 56.36 26.66 -22.63
N SER A 98 56.53 27.94 -22.94
CA SER A 98 56.45 28.42 -24.32
C SER A 98 57.83 28.40 -24.97
N ASN A 99 58.12 27.37 -25.76
CA ASN A 99 59.29 27.34 -26.65
C ASN A 99 59.06 28.26 -27.86
N LYS A 100 58.86 29.57 -27.65
CA LYS A 100 59.03 30.53 -28.74
C LYS A 100 60.51 30.86 -28.85
N ARG A 101 61.24 30.09 -29.67
CA ARG A 101 62.52 30.56 -30.21
C ARG A 101 62.24 31.86 -30.96
N SER A 102 62.63 33.00 -30.39
CA SER A 102 62.70 34.25 -31.14
C SER A 102 63.78 34.09 -32.21
N ILE A 103 63.34 33.90 -33.45
CA ILE A 103 64.19 34.04 -34.62
C ILE A 103 64.38 35.55 -34.82
N GLN A 104 65.40 36.11 -34.20
CA GLN A 104 66.23 37.24 -34.63
C GLN A 104 66.73 38.07 -33.44
N GLY A 105 68.06 38.17 -33.36
CA GLY A 105 68.77 39.35 -32.88
C GLY A 105 68.80 39.59 -31.37
N GLU A 106 70.02 39.57 -30.82
CA GLU A 106 70.43 40.23 -29.57
C GLU A 106 70.07 39.52 -28.24
N ARG A 107 71.06 38.75 -27.75
CA ARG A 107 71.34 38.37 -26.35
C ARG A 107 70.14 38.10 -25.42
N GLY A 108 69.87 36.81 -25.20
CA GLY A 108 69.28 36.29 -23.95
C GLY A 108 67.78 36.01 -23.97
N GLY A 109 67.34 34.96 -24.67
CA GLY A 109 65.96 34.47 -24.56
C GLY A 109 65.73 33.72 -23.24
N HIS A 110 65.05 34.33 -22.27
CA HIS A 110 64.55 33.62 -21.10
C HIS A 110 63.36 32.73 -21.48
N ASN A 111 63.39 31.46 -21.10
CA ASN A 111 62.24 30.56 -21.22
C ASN A 111 61.05 31.15 -20.43
N LYS A 112 59.95 31.47 -21.12
CA LYS A 112 58.74 31.96 -20.46
C LYS A 112 57.87 30.78 -20.01
N GLU A 113 57.80 30.60 -18.70
CA GLU A 113 56.92 29.67 -18.00
C GLU A 113 55.61 30.36 -17.58
N THR A 114 54.47 29.82 -18.03
CA THR A 114 53.13 30.21 -17.59
C THR A 114 52.60 29.18 -16.61
N ILE A 115 52.20 29.62 -15.42
CA ILE A 115 51.69 28.75 -14.36
C ILE A 115 50.20 29.03 -14.20
N LEU A 116 49.36 28.02 -14.49
CA LEU A 116 47.91 28.15 -14.41
C LEU A 116 47.38 27.32 -13.23
N LEU A 117 46.63 27.95 -12.35
CA LEU A 117 46.01 27.36 -11.18
C LEU A 117 44.53 27.08 -11.44
N ASN A 118 44.00 26.03 -10.82
CA ASN A 118 42.54 25.89 -10.70
C ASN A 118 42.00 26.86 -9.62
N LEU A 119 40.68 27.07 -9.62
CA LEU A 119 40.05 28.04 -8.71
C LEU A 119 40.19 27.65 -7.23
N GLU A 120 40.15 26.35 -6.92
CA GLU A 120 40.35 25.87 -5.55
C GLU A 120 41.76 26.18 -5.05
N THR A 121 42.77 25.96 -5.89
CA THR A 121 44.17 26.23 -5.59
C THR A 121 44.42 27.72 -5.46
N PHE A 122 43.85 28.56 -6.34
CA PHE A 122 43.91 30.02 -6.17
C PHE A 122 43.40 30.45 -4.79
N ARG A 123 42.23 29.95 -4.35
CA ARG A 123 41.70 30.27 -3.01
C ARG A 123 42.64 29.81 -1.91
N LYS A 124 43.15 28.58 -1.97
CA LYS A 124 44.09 28.07 -0.97
C LYS A 124 45.41 28.84 -0.95
N VAL A 125 45.87 29.35 -2.09
CA VAL A 125 47.04 30.23 -2.19
C VAL A 125 46.76 31.57 -1.53
N CYS A 126 45.60 32.19 -1.79
CA CYS A 126 45.16 33.39 -1.06
C CYS A 126 45.09 33.16 0.44
N LEU A 127 44.85 31.92 0.90
CA LEU A 127 44.82 31.58 2.32
C LEU A 127 46.19 31.25 2.95
N LYS A 128 47.20 31.00 2.11
CA LYS A 128 48.55 30.56 2.54
C LYS A 128 49.64 31.58 2.23
N ALA A 129 49.32 32.68 1.56
CA ALA A 129 50.30 33.64 1.08
C ALA A 129 51.04 34.36 2.21
N GLY A 130 50.40 34.54 3.38
CA GLY A 130 51.05 35.15 4.55
C GLY A 130 51.43 36.62 4.34
N THR A 131 50.69 37.32 3.48
CA THR A 131 50.86 38.74 3.18
C THR A 131 49.71 39.55 3.79
N LYS A 132 49.86 40.89 3.89
CA LYS A 132 48.76 41.75 4.34
C LYS A 132 47.48 41.58 3.51
N LYS A 133 47.63 41.37 2.20
CA LYS A 133 46.49 41.10 1.31
C LYS A 133 45.83 39.75 1.62
N SER A 134 46.64 38.73 1.95
CA SER A 134 46.14 37.43 2.45
C SER A 134 45.23 37.62 3.64
N ASP A 135 45.63 38.44 4.61
CA ASP A 135 44.86 38.69 5.83
C ASP A 135 43.52 39.42 5.54
N GLU A 136 43.52 40.44 4.67
CA GLU A 136 42.28 41.09 4.21
C GLU A 136 41.33 40.09 3.54
N ILE A 137 41.87 39.18 2.73
CA ILE A 137 41.09 38.13 2.06
C ILE A 137 40.55 37.11 3.09
N HIS A 138 41.30 36.80 4.15
CA HIS A 138 40.83 35.92 5.24
C HIS A 138 39.61 36.52 5.94
N GLU A 139 39.69 37.80 6.33
CA GLU A 139 38.60 38.49 6.99
C GLU A 139 37.34 38.52 6.11
N TYR A 140 37.52 38.81 4.82
CA TYR A 140 36.45 38.72 3.84
C TYR A 140 35.81 37.33 3.79
N PHE A 141 36.60 36.25 3.78
CA PHE A 141 36.04 34.89 3.74
C PHE A 141 35.25 34.56 5.01
N ILE A 142 35.74 34.96 6.19
CA ILE A 142 35.04 34.77 7.47
C ILE A 142 33.71 35.54 7.45
N LYS A 143 33.75 36.81 7.02
CA LYS A 143 32.57 37.65 6.89
C LYS A 143 31.56 37.08 5.90
N SER A 144 32.02 36.62 4.74
CA SER A 144 31.20 35.96 3.71
C SER A 144 30.54 34.70 4.23
N GLN A 145 31.27 33.89 5.01
CA GLN A 145 30.74 32.67 5.59
C GLN A 145 29.63 32.97 6.61
N LYS A 146 29.86 33.92 7.54
CA LYS A 146 28.84 34.33 8.52
C LYS A 146 27.58 34.84 7.83
N PHE A 147 27.77 35.74 6.85
CA PHE A 147 26.67 36.28 6.05
C PHE A 147 25.84 35.18 5.37
N LEU A 148 26.49 34.21 4.71
CA LEU A 148 25.79 33.10 4.07
C LEU A 148 25.04 32.23 5.09
N GLN A 149 25.65 31.98 6.25
CA GLN A 149 25.01 31.21 7.33
C GLN A 149 23.75 31.89 7.87
N ASP A 150 23.78 33.22 8.01
CA ASP A 150 22.62 34.00 8.44
C ASP A 150 21.48 33.94 7.41
N ILE A 151 21.80 34.13 6.12
CA ILE A 151 20.82 34.01 5.03
C ILE A 151 20.20 32.60 5.01
N PHE A 152 21.02 31.55 5.10
CA PHE A 152 20.52 30.17 5.11
C PHE A 152 19.61 29.89 6.32
N ALA A 153 19.93 30.44 7.49
CA ALA A 153 19.10 30.28 8.68
C ALA A 153 17.75 30.99 8.52
N GLU A 154 17.74 32.20 7.98
CA GLU A 154 16.51 32.96 7.70
C GLU A 154 15.63 32.24 6.68
N GLU A 155 16.17 31.85 5.52
CA GLU A 155 15.43 31.14 4.47
C GLU A 155 14.89 29.79 4.97
N SER A 156 15.67 29.07 5.78
CA SER A 156 15.22 27.80 6.38
C SER A 156 14.08 28.00 7.38
N ASN A 157 14.08 29.08 8.15
CA ASN A 157 13.02 29.38 9.10
C ASN A 157 11.74 29.82 8.39
N GLU A 158 11.86 30.64 7.35
CA GLU A 158 10.72 31.05 6.52
C GLU A 158 10.07 29.84 5.84
N LEU A 159 10.86 28.96 5.24
CA LEU A 159 10.35 27.74 4.62
C LEU A 159 9.65 26.82 5.63
N LYS A 160 10.18 26.71 6.85
CA LYS A 160 9.56 25.94 7.93
C LYS A 160 8.19 26.51 8.29
N LEU A 161 8.06 27.82 8.40
CA LEU A 161 6.80 28.49 8.72
C LEU A 161 5.75 28.27 7.62
N GLN A 162 6.14 28.39 6.35
CA GLN A 162 5.25 28.12 5.21
C GLN A 162 4.73 26.68 5.22
N LEU A 163 5.60 25.70 5.52
CA LEU A 163 5.21 24.28 5.63
C LEU A 163 4.24 24.00 6.78
N GLU A 164 4.40 24.68 7.92
CA GLU A 164 3.49 24.55 9.07
C GLU A 164 2.09 25.12 8.77
N GLN A 165 2.04 26.25 8.06
CA GLN A 165 0.78 26.85 7.60
C GLN A 165 0.05 25.92 6.62
N GLN A 166 0.75 25.42 5.60
CA GLN A 166 0.16 24.53 4.60
C GLN A 166 -0.42 23.25 5.24
N LYS A 167 0.30 22.62 6.19
CA LYS A 167 -0.21 21.45 6.93
C LYS A 167 -1.50 21.74 7.70
N THR A 168 -1.60 22.94 8.26
CA THR A 168 -2.79 23.35 9.03
C THR A 168 -4.00 23.55 8.14
N GLU A 169 -3.79 24.13 6.96
CA GLU A 169 -4.84 24.30 5.94
C GLU A 169 -5.32 22.97 5.37
N GLU A 170 -4.37 22.07 5.04
CA GLU A 170 -4.68 20.71 4.59
C GLU A 170 -5.49 19.92 5.62
N ALA A 171 -5.14 20.02 6.91
CA ALA A 171 -5.88 19.36 7.99
C ALA A 171 -7.33 19.90 8.12
N LYS A 172 -7.53 21.21 7.98
CA LYS A 172 -8.87 21.82 8.00
C LYS A 172 -9.71 21.40 6.79
N ALA A 173 -9.10 21.35 5.60
CA ALA A 173 -9.78 20.92 4.38
C ALA A 173 -10.22 19.45 4.47
N ALA A 174 -9.36 18.58 5.00
CA ALA A 174 -9.69 17.16 5.21
C ALA A 174 -10.89 16.98 6.16
N GLU A 175 -10.97 17.76 7.24
CA GLU A 175 -12.08 17.70 8.20
C GLU A 175 -13.42 18.13 7.56
N ILE A 176 -13.41 19.19 6.74
CA ILE A 176 -14.61 19.64 6.01
C ILE A 176 -15.09 18.56 5.03
N ILE A 177 -14.17 17.98 4.25
CA ILE A 177 -14.49 16.92 3.28
C ILE A 177 -15.09 15.69 4.00
N LYS A 178 -14.53 15.33 5.16
CA LYS A 178 -15.03 14.22 5.97
C LYS A 178 -16.47 14.46 6.44
N GLN A 179 -16.76 15.66 6.96
CA GLN A 179 -18.11 16.03 7.40
C GLN A 179 -19.13 16.01 6.25
N GLU A 180 -18.75 16.49 5.06
CA GLU A 180 -19.61 16.43 3.88
C GLU A 180 -19.86 14.99 3.42
N TYR A 181 -18.85 14.13 3.48
CA TYR A 181 -18.95 12.73 3.12
C TYR A 181 -19.88 11.96 4.07
N GLU A 182 -19.75 12.17 5.38
CA GLU A 182 -20.63 11.57 6.39
C GLU A 182 -22.10 11.95 6.16
N LEU A 183 -22.38 13.22 5.84
CA LEU A 183 -23.73 13.68 5.54
C LEU A 183 -24.32 13.04 4.27
N LYS A 184 -23.49 12.91 3.21
CA LYS A 184 -23.89 12.24 1.96
C LYS A 184 -24.18 10.76 2.19
N LEU A 185 -23.34 10.09 2.98
CA LEU A 185 -23.50 8.67 3.30
C LEU A 185 -24.79 8.41 4.09
N GLU A 186 -25.10 9.26 5.08
CA GLU A 186 -26.34 9.13 5.86
C GLU A 186 -27.59 9.31 4.98
N THR A 187 -27.55 10.28 4.06
CA THR A 187 -28.63 10.50 3.09
C THR A 187 -28.81 9.30 2.16
N GLN A 188 -27.70 8.72 1.68
CA GLN A 188 -27.73 7.56 0.80
C GLN A 188 -28.33 6.33 1.49
N LYS A 189 -28.00 6.07 2.77
CA LYS A 189 -28.56 4.96 3.55
C LYS A 189 -30.08 5.03 3.66
N VAL A 190 -30.63 6.23 3.89
CA VAL A 190 -32.08 6.44 3.97
C VAL A 190 -32.75 6.12 2.63
N LEU A 191 -32.16 6.59 1.52
CA LEU A 191 -32.68 6.31 0.17
C LEU A 191 -32.58 4.83 -0.22
N GLU A 192 -31.52 4.14 0.18
CA GLU A 192 -31.38 2.70 -0.09
C GLU A 192 -32.37 1.87 0.71
N ARG A 193 -32.59 2.19 2.00
CA ARG A 193 -33.62 1.54 2.82
C ARG A 193 -35.00 1.70 2.19
N GLU A 194 -35.35 2.91 1.74
CA GLU A 194 -36.61 3.16 1.02
C GLU A 194 -36.73 2.29 -0.24
N LYS A 195 -35.67 2.16 -1.05
CA LYS A 195 -35.67 1.28 -2.24
C LYS A 195 -35.90 -0.18 -1.90
N VAL A 196 -35.31 -0.68 -0.81
CA VAL A 196 -35.51 -2.06 -0.34
C VAL A 196 -36.96 -2.27 0.09
N LEU A 197 -37.51 -1.36 0.90
CA LEU A 197 -38.91 -1.43 1.34
C LEU A 197 -39.88 -1.40 0.16
N LEU A 198 -39.63 -0.55 -0.84
CA LEU A 198 -40.42 -0.53 -2.07
C LEU A 198 -40.29 -1.85 -2.84
N ARG A 199 -39.11 -2.47 -2.92
CA ARG A 199 -38.94 -3.75 -3.62
C ARG A 199 -39.69 -4.89 -2.92
N GLU A 200 -39.62 -4.97 -1.60
CA GLU A 200 -40.21 -6.06 -0.82
C GLU A 200 -41.73 -5.92 -0.66
N TYR A 201 -42.22 -4.69 -0.45
CA TYR A 201 -43.61 -4.42 -0.11
C TYR A 201 -44.43 -3.74 -1.22
N ALA A 202 -43.87 -3.51 -2.42
CA ALA A 202 -44.55 -2.81 -3.52
C ALA A 202 -45.91 -3.43 -3.86
N THR A 203 -45.95 -4.75 -4.02
CA THR A 203 -47.13 -5.53 -4.46
C THR A 203 -47.52 -6.62 -3.46
N ILE A 204 -46.96 -6.58 -2.25
CA ILE A 204 -47.33 -7.52 -1.18
C ILE A 204 -48.79 -7.27 -0.79
N GLY A 205 -49.50 -8.27 -0.25
CA GLY A 205 -50.93 -8.17 0.05
C GLY A 205 -51.30 -7.14 1.12
N ALA A 206 -51.97 -7.60 2.19
CA ALA A 206 -52.36 -6.72 3.27
C ALA A 206 -51.15 -6.29 4.13
N MET A 207 -50.98 -4.98 4.32
CA MET A 207 -49.80 -4.40 4.96
C MET A 207 -50.11 -3.05 5.64
N PHE A 208 -49.23 -2.65 6.56
CA PHE A 208 -49.24 -1.39 7.30
C PHE A 208 -47.91 -0.64 7.06
N TYR A 209 -47.97 0.64 6.71
CA TYR A 209 -46.78 1.45 6.40
C TYR A 209 -46.66 2.69 7.29
N ILE A 210 -45.42 3.17 7.41
CA ILE A 210 -45.08 4.45 8.04
C ILE A 210 -44.27 5.27 7.05
N MET A 211 -44.72 6.47 6.75
CA MET A 211 -44.03 7.43 5.88
C MET A 211 -43.70 8.69 6.66
N LYS A 212 -42.51 9.25 6.43
CA LYS A 212 -42.15 10.58 6.90
C LYS A 212 -42.65 11.60 5.89
N VAL A 213 -43.37 12.62 6.36
CA VAL A 213 -44.00 13.62 5.48
C VAL A 213 -43.49 15.05 5.67
N LYS A 214 -42.76 15.32 6.76
CA LYS A 214 -42.10 16.60 7.02
C LYS A 214 -41.04 16.47 8.10
N SER A 215 -39.96 17.25 8.02
CA SER A 215 -38.96 17.35 9.08
C SER A 215 -38.46 18.76 9.35
N TRP A 216 -38.09 19.00 10.60
CA TRP A 216 -37.44 20.23 11.06
C TRP A 216 -36.09 19.88 11.67
N LYS A 217 -35.02 20.32 10.99
CA LYS A 217 -33.63 20.01 11.37
C LYS A 217 -33.23 20.64 12.71
N GLU A 218 -33.77 21.82 13.03
CA GLU A 218 -33.40 22.60 14.22
C GLU A 218 -33.74 21.88 15.54
N ASN A 219 -34.91 21.22 15.60
CA ASN A 219 -35.42 20.61 16.82
C ASN A 219 -35.46 19.06 16.78
N LYS A 220 -34.92 18.43 15.72
CA LYS A 220 -34.99 16.98 15.47
C LYS A 220 -36.41 16.40 15.49
N GLN A 221 -37.41 17.22 15.17
CA GLN A 221 -38.82 16.81 15.11
C GLN A 221 -39.23 16.52 13.68
N TYR A 222 -40.13 15.57 13.50
CA TYR A 222 -40.68 15.23 12.19
C TYR A 222 -42.09 14.67 12.29
N VAL A 223 -42.86 14.84 11.22
CA VAL A 223 -44.22 14.29 11.11
C VAL A 223 -44.15 12.98 10.33
N ILE A 224 -44.82 11.97 10.86
CA ILE A 224 -45.07 10.72 10.17
C ILE A 224 -46.54 10.59 9.82
N LYS A 225 -46.80 9.90 8.71
CA LYS A 225 -48.10 9.38 8.30
C LYS A 225 -48.09 7.86 8.43
N ILE A 226 -49.07 7.32 9.12
CA ILE A 226 -49.33 5.87 9.13
C ILE A 226 -50.50 5.56 8.20
N GLY A 227 -50.51 4.37 7.62
CA GLY A 227 -51.63 3.93 6.80
C GLY A 227 -51.53 2.47 6.42
N GLU A 228 -52.54 2.00 5.69
CA GLU A 228 -52.68 0.61 5.31
C GLU A 228 -52.72 0.41 3.78
N SER A 229 -52.46 -0.82 3.35
CA SER A 229 -52.77 -1.21 1.98
C SER A 229 -53.17 -2.67 1.94
N ARG A 230 -53.97 -3.03 0.94
CA ARG A 230 -54.37 -4.41 0.65
C ARG A 230 -53.66 -5.00 -0.59
N ARG A 231 -52.95 -4.14 -1.32
CA ARG A 231 -52.30 -4.48 -2.61
C ARG A 231 -50.84 -4.04 -2.66
N GLY A 232 -50.27 -3.67 -1.50
CA GLY A 232 -48.89 -3.22 -1.36
C GLY A 232 -48.74 -1.70 -1.36
N VAL A 233 -47.52 -1.24 -1.06
CA VAL A 233 -47.25 0.17 -0.74
C VAL A 233 -47.02 1.03 -1.99
N ALA A 234 -46.84 0.44 -3.18
CA ALA A 234 -46.38 1.18 -4.37
C ALA A 234 -47.32 2.32 -4.79
N ASP A 235 -48.63 2.06 -4.87
CA ASP A 235 -49.60 3.08 -5.30
C ASP A 235 -49.82 4.15 -4.22
N ARG A 236 -49.83 3.73 -2.94
CA ARG A 236 -49.89 4.65 -1.79
C ARG A 236 -48.68 5.58 -1.75
N TYR A 237 -47.48 5.05 -2.02
CA TYR A 237 -46.26 5.85 -2.06
C TYR A 237 -46.31 6.89 -3.19
N LYS A 238 -46.79 6.51 -4.39
CA LYS A 238 -46.96 7.47 -5.51
C LYS A 238 -47.98 8.56 -5.19
N GLU A 239 -49.08 8.21 -4.51
CA GLU A 239 -50.10 9.14 -4.05
C GLU A 239 -49.50 10.14 -3.05
N HIS A 240 -48.87 9.65 -1.99
CA HIS A 240 -48.31 10.49 -0.93
C HIS A 240 -47.15 11.36 -1.41
N LYS A 241 -46.32 10.87 -2.35
CA LYS A 241 -45.24 11.65 -2.96
C LYS A 241 -45.72 12.85 -3.79
N ARG A 242 -46.95 12.82 -4.30
CA ARG A 242 -47.56 13.99 -4.98
C ARG A 242 -48.21 14.96 -4.01
N LYS A 243 -48.56 14.47 -2.82
CA LYS A 243 -49.40 15.15 -1.84
C LYS A 243 -48.57 15.89 -0.78
N TYR A 244 -47.40 15.36 -0.41
CA TYR A 244 -46.49 15.98 0.55
C TYR A 244 -45.20 16.46 -0.11
N GLU A 245 -44.63 17.55 0.41
CA GLU A 245 -43.36 18.11 -0.04
C GLU A 245 -42.17 17.18 0.27
N GLU A 246 -42.18 16.52 1.43
CA GLU A 246 -41.27 15.44 1.80
C GLU A 246 -42.07 14.13 1.85
N CYS A 247 -41.55 13.05 1.26
CA CYS A 247 -42.16 11.73 1.37
C CYS A 247 -41.06 10.68 1.37
N ILE A 248 -40.78 10.11 2.55
CA ILE A 248 -39.79 9.05 2.73
C ILE A 248 -40.46 7.85 3.39
N LEU A 249 -40.40 6.68 2.76
CA LEU A 249 -40.91 5.46 3.35
C LEU A 249 -39.96 4.95 4.44
N LEU A 250 -40.43 4.92 5.70
CA LEU A 250 -39.60 4.55 6.84
C LEU A 250 -39.64 3.06 7.13
N ASP A 251 -40.84 2.49 7.21
CA ASP A 251 -41.05 1.07 7.54
C ASP A 251 -42.37 0.54 6.95
N CYS A 252 -42.37 -0.76 6.68
CA CYS A 252 -43.51 -1.51 6.16
C CYS A 252 -43.64 -2.83 6.92
N PHE A 253 -44.87 -3.23 7.21
CA PHE A 253 -45.16 -4.45 7.96
C PHE A 253 -46.28 -5.24 7.29
N ALA A 254 -46.09 -6.54 7.09
CA ALA A 254 -47.13 -7.42 6.56
C ALA A 254 -48.18 -7.73 7.64
N VAL A 255 -49.45 -7.39 7.37
CA VAL A 255 -50.55 -7.55 8.33
C VAL A 255 -51.82 -8.01 7.64
N ASN A 256 -52.36 -9.17 8.01
CA ASN A 256 -53.58 -9.72 7.41
C ASN A 256 -54.81 -8.85 7.70
N LYS A 257 -55.04 -8.48 8.96
CA LYS A 257 -56.10 -7.55 9.39
C LYS A 257 -55.59 -6.09 9.41
N SER A 258 -55.04 -5.60 8.29
CA SER A 258 -54.36 -4.30 8.23
C SER A 258 -55.21 -3.09 8.63
N ARG A 259 -56.52 -3.09 8.32
CA ARG A 259 -57.46 -2.01 8.69
C ARG A 259 -57.72 -1.94 10.20
N ASP A 260 -57.91 -3.11 10.82
CA ASP A 260 -58.13 -3.21 12.27
C ASP A 260 -56.86 -2.81 13.02
N PHE A 261 -55.71 -3.23 12.48
CA PHE A 261 -54.40 -2.87 13.04
C PHE A 261 -54.11 -1.36 12.93
N GLU A 262 -54.43 -0.74 11.80
CA GLU A 262 -54.32 0.70 11.64
C GLU A 262 -55.18 1.45 12.67
N THR A 263 -56.41 0.99 12.90
CA THR A 263 -57.34 1.60 13.87
C THR A 263 -56.81 1.45 15.29
N PHE A 264 -56.26 0.28 15.64
CA PHE A 264 -55.59 0.03 16.90
C PHE A 264 -54.41 1.00 17.14
N ILE A 265 -53.53 1.20 16.16
CA ILE A 265 -52.40 2.11 16.29
C ILE A 265 -52.86 3.58 16.43
N LYS A 266 -53.90 3.99 15.69
CA LYS A 266 -54.46 5.35 15.77
C LYS A 266 -55.05 5.68 17.14
N GLU A 267 -55.67 4.70 17.80
CA GLU A 267 -56.36 4.86 19.08
C GLU A 267 -55.51 4.51 20.30
N HIS A 268 -54.30 3.98 20.10
CA HIS A 268 -53.40 3.61 21.20
C HIS A 268 -53.07 4.82 22.11
N ASP A 269 -53.18 4.64 23.43
CA ASP A 269 -53.08 5.71 24.43
C ASP A 269 -51.81 6.56 24.34
N LEU A 270 -50.68 5.94 23.98
CA LEU A 270 -49.40 6.64 23.80
C LEU A 270 -49.24 7.36 22.45
N ILE A 271 -50.03 6.97 21.44
CA ILE A 271 -49.89 7.45 20.06
C ILE A 271 -50.91 8.55 19.77
N ARG A 272 -52.18 8.32 20.16
CA ARG A 272 -53.30 9.24 19.94
C ARG A 272 -53.06 10.68 20.41
N PRO A 273 -52.41 10.96 21.57
CA PRO A 273 -52.15 12.33 22.02
C PRO A 273 -51.18 13.11 21.12
N ASN A 274 -50.40 12.41 20.28
CA ASN A 274 -49.37 13.00 19.42
C ASN A 274 -49.88 13.31 18.00
N LYS A 275 -51.20 13.30 17.80
CA LYS A 275 -51.85 13.63 16.52
C LYS A 275 -51.47 15.04 16.06
N TYR A 276 -51.06 15.16 14.79
CA TYR A 276 -50.62 16.42 14.20
C TYR A 276 -51.66 16.93 13.20
N LYS A 277 -52.32 18.04 13.53
CA LYS A 277 -53.40 18.65 12.71
C LYS A 277 -53.01 19.95 12.02
N THR A 278 -51.82 20.47 12.28
CA THR A 278 -51.39 21.81 11.83
C THR A 278 -50.57 21.74 10.54
N LEU A 279 -50.62 20.63 9.80
CA LEU A 279 -49.96 20.53 8.51
C LEU A 279 -50.84 21.20 7.45
N GLU A 280 -50.33 22.25 6.82
CA GLU A 280 -51.02 23.04 5.79
C GLU A 280 -51.53 22.12 4.66
N GLY A 281 -52.83 22.21 4.33
CA GLY A 281 -53.49 21.36 3.34
C GLY A 281 -53.91 19.96 3.84
N HIS A 282 -53.59 19.59 5.08
CA HIS A 282 -53.83 18.25 5.67
C HIS A 282 -54.51 18.29 7.04
N GLU A 283 -55.22 19.37 7.36
CA GLU A 283 -55.78 19.62 8.70
C GLU A 283 -56.84 18.59 9.14
N THR A 284 -57.48 17.94 8.17
CA THR A 284 -58.52 16.92 8.39
C THR A 284 -57.96 15.50 8.53
N GLU A 285 -56.65 15.30 8.33
CA GLU A 285 -56.06 13.96 8.37
C GLU A 285 -55.86 13.45 9.79
N LEU A 286 -56.44 12.29 10.08
CA LEU A 286 -56.38 11.66 11.39
C LEU A 286 -55.18 10.72 11.56
N GLU A 287 -54.27 10.70 10.59
CA GLU A 287 -53.23 9.67 10.45
C GLU A 287 -51.82 10.24 10.56
N LEU A 288 -51.72 11.52 10.88
CA LEU A 288 -50.48 12.27 11.04
C LEU A 288 -50.11 12.37 12.51
N PHE A 289 -48.84 12.09 12.83
CA PHE A 289 -48.32 12.06 14.20
C PHE A 289 -46.95 12.75 14.27
N LEU A 290 -46.73 13.51 15.35
CA LEU A 290 -45.46 14.21 15.59
C LEU A 290 -44.49 13.31 16.38
N ILE A 291 -43.29 13.13 15.85
CA ILE A 291 -42.19 12.38 16.48
C ILE A 291 -41.09 13.35 16.92
N GLY A 292 -40.50 13.09 18.10
CA GLY A 292 -39.40 13.90 18.67
C GLY A 292 -39.84 14.92 19.73
N LYS A 293 -41.09 14.86 20.18
CA LYS A 293 -41.61 15.63 21.33
C LYS A 293 -41.98 14.71 22.50
N ASN A 294 -43.20 14.18 22.51
CA ASN A 294 -43.67 13.25 23.54
C ASN A 294 -43.68 11.78 23.07
N LEU A 295 -43.63 11.54 21.76
CA LEU A 295 -43.53 10.22 21.15
C LEU A 295 -42.18 10.07 20.45
N SER A 296 -41.47 8.98 20.75
CA SER A 296 -40.27 8.56 20.03
C SER A 296 -40.62 7.52 18.96
N TYR A 297 -39.85 7.49 17.87
CA TYR A 297 -40.04 6.49 16.82
C TYR A 297 -39.85 5.06 17.33
N GLN A 298 -38.91 4.87 18.27
CA GLN A 298 -38.61 3.56 18.84
C GLN A 298 -39.77 3.04 19.69
N THR A 299 -40.45 3.91 20.44
CA THR A 299 -41.67 3.57 21.17
C THR A 299 -42.77 3.11 20.20
N LEU A 300 -42.95 3.81 19.08
CA LEU A 300 -43.93 3.44 18.06
C LEU A 300 -43.64 2.05 17.45
N ILE A 301 -42.38 1.81 17.05
CA ILE A 301 -41.96 0.52 16.48
C ILE A 301 -42.14 -0.63 17.49
N ASN A 302 -41.84 -0.39 18.76
CA ASN A 302 -42.04 -1.40 19.81
C ASN A 302 -43.53 -1.76 19.97
N ILE A 303 -44.42 -0.77 19.96
CA ILE A 303 -45.88 -1.00 20.02
C ILE A 303 -46.34 -1.83 18.82
N ILE A 304 -45.88 -1.49 17.62
CA ILE A 304 -46.21 -2.21 16.38
C ILE A 304 -45.75 -3.67 16.48
N ASN A 305 -44.46 -3.91 16.73
CA ASN A 305 -43.88 -5.25 16.74
C ASN A 305 -44.48 -6.16 17.83
N THR A 306 -44.85 -5.59 18.97
CA THR A 306 -45.46 -6.35 20.08
C THR A 306 -46.87 -6.82 19.73
N ASN A 307 -47.64 -5.99 19.03
CA ASN A 307 -49.07 -6.23 18.82
C ASN A 307 -49.40 -6.85 17.46
N ILE A 308 -48.52 -6.73 16.47
CA ILE A 308 -48.79 -7.16 15.08
C ILE A 308 -49.18 -8.63 14.95
N LYS A 309 -48.65 -9.49 15.81
CA LYS A 309 -48.92 -10.94 15.81
C LYS A 309 -50.40 -11.24 15.99
N TYR A 310 -51.11 -10.49 16.84
CA TYR A 310 -52.54 -10.72 17.12
C TYR A 310 -53.45 -10.39 15.92
N PHE A 311 -52.94 -9.66 14.93
CA PHE A 311 -53.67 -9.27 13.73
C PHE A 311 -53.35 -10.14 12.51
N ASN A 312 -52.44 -11.11 12.67
CA ASN A 312 -52.01 -12.04 11.62
C ASN A 312 -52.57 -13.46 11.76
N HIS A 313 -53.05 -13.84 12.94
CA HIS A 313 -53.59 -15.18 13.16
C HIS A 313 -55.08 -15.22 12.74
N HIS A 314 -55.43 -16.23 11.93
CA HIS A 314 -56.81 -16.71 11.88
C HIS A 314 -57.17 -17.31 13.24
N ASP A 315 -58.44 -17.28 13.64
CA ASP A 315 -58.98 -17.90 14.86
C ASP A 315 -58.72 -19.44 14.95
N SER A 316 -57.99 -20.03 14.00
CA SER A 316 -57.64 -21.45 13.92
C SER A 316 -56.88 -21.94 15.15
N GLY A 317 -55.91 -21.18 15.68
CA GLY A 317 -55.15 -21.63 16.86
C GLY A 317 -56.00 -21.77 18.12
N LYS A 318 -57.07 -20.96 18.25
CA LYS A 318 -58.02 -21.04 19.36
C LYS A 318 -58.99 -22.21 19.19
N LEU A 319 -59.43 -22.45 17.95
CA LEU A 319 -60.25 -23.61 17.57
C LEU A 319 -59.48 -24.93 17.61
N GLU A 320 -58.17 -24.93 17.35
CA GLU A 320 -57.28 -26.11 17.46
C GLU A 320 -57.08 -26.51 18.91
N LEU A 321 -56.83 -25.54 19.80
CA LEU A 321 -56.75 -25.77 21.24
C LEU A 321 -58.08 -26.27 21.81
N GLU A 322 -59.21 -25.74 21.34
CA GLU A 322 -60.54 -26.19 21.76
C GLU A 322 -60.86 -27.61 21.22
N ASN A 323 -60.44 -27.94 20.00
CA ASN A 323 -60.55 -29.29 19.44
C ASN A 323 -59.64 -30.31 20.14
N GLU A 324 -58.41 -29.94 20.51
CA GLU A 324 -57.53 -30.80 21.32
C GLU A 324 -58.13 -31.05 22.70
N HIS A 325 -58.67 -30.02 23.35
CA HIS A 325 -59.31 -30.14 24.66
C HIS A 325 -60.56 -31.04 24.60
N LEU A 326 -61.38 -30.90 23.55
CA LEU A 326 -62.54 -31.76 23.31
C LEU A 326 -62.14 -33.21 22.99
N LYS A 327 -61.04 -33.43 22.24
CA LYS A 327 -60.47 -34.77 22.00
C LYS A 327 -60.01 -35.43 23.30
N LEU A 328 -59.30 -34.70 24.15
CA LEU A 328 -58.82 -35.18 25.45
C LEU A 328 -59.97 -35.57 26.40
N LEU A 329 -61.06 -34.78 26.39
CA LEU A 329 -62.29 -35.07 27.12
C LEU A 329 -63.02 -36.32 26.60
N LEU A 330 -63.02 -36.56 25.29
CA LEU A 330 -63.58 -37.77 24.69
C LEU A 330 -62.72 -39.01 24.99
N GLU A 331 -61.40 -38.89 24.98
CA GLU A 331 -60.47 -39.97 25.34
C GLU A 331 -60.56 -40.36 26.83
N THR A 332 -60.68 -39.38 27.73
CA THR A 332 -60.91 -39.67 29.16
C THR A 332 -62.28 -40.31 29.42
N LYS A 333 -63.32 -39.93 28.66
CA LYS A 333 -64.66 -40.52 28.77
C LYS A 333 -64.74 -41.93 28.19
N ASN A 334 -64.01 -42.21 27.10
CA ASN A 334 -63.90 -43.55 26.52
C ASN A 334 -63.05 -44.51 27.36
N ASN A 335 -62.02 -44.00 28.06
CA ASN A 335 -61.20 -44.81 28.96
C ASN A 335 -61.93 -45.25 30.24
N ASN A 336 -62.90 -44.47 30.72
CA ASN A 336 -63.73 -44.84 31.89
C ASN A 336 -64.77 -45.92 31.58
N ASN A 337 -65.14 -46.12 30.31
CA ASN A 337 -66.10 -47.16 29.90
C ASN A 337 -65.46 -48.54 29.66
N ASN A 338 -64.13 -48.65 29.74
CA ASN A 338 -63.37 -49.88 29.45
C ASN A 338 -62.62 -50.43 30.67
N ILE A 339 -63.19 -50.27 31.87
CA ILE A 339 -62.62 -50.81 33.13
C ILE A 339 -62.90 -52.33 33.30
N ASN A 340 -63.71 -52.95 32.43
CA ASN A 340 -64.19 -54.33 32.65
C ASN A 340 -63.62 -55.40 31.70
N ASN A 341 -62.42 -55.25 31.12
CA ASN A 341 -61.83 -56.34 30.31
C ASN A 341 -60.41 -56.72 30.78
N PRO A 342 -60.18 -57.95 31.27
CA PRO A 342 -58.89 -58.37 31.80
C PRO A 342 -58.02 -58.94 30.68
N ASN A 343 -57.14 -58.13 30.09
CA ASN A 343 -56.01 -58.68 29.32
C ASN A 343 -54.79 -57.73 29.35
N PRO A 344 -53.71 -58.06 30.09
CA PRO A 344 -52.57 -57.17 30.31
C PRO A 344 -51.50 -57.22 29.21
N GLY A 345 -51.75 -57.89 28.08
CA GLY A 345 -50.75 -58.11 27.03
C GLY A 345 -50.59 -56.99 26.00
N PHE A 346 -51.67 -56.26 25.66
CA PHE A 346 -51.67 -55.38 24.48
C PHE A 346 -51.20 -53.93 24.74
N ARG A 347 -51.13 -53.48 26.00
CA ARG A 347 -50.76 -52.08 26.33
C ARG A 347 -49.26 -51.80 26.27
N ASN A 348 -48.40 -52.82 26.42
CA ASN A 348 -46.96 -52.61 26.53
C ASN A 348 -46.25 -52.49 25.16
N GLU A 349 -46.74 -53.15 24.11
CA GLU A 349 -46.10 -53.09 22.78
C GLU A 349 -46.26 -51.71 22.11
N SER A 350 -47.44 -51.11 22.16
CA SER A 350 -47.66 -49.77 21.58
C SER A 350 -46.90 -48.67 22.32
N ILE A 351 -46.76 -48.79 23.65
CA ILE A 351 -45.93 -47.87 24.45
C ILE A 351 -44.45 -48.07 24.12
N GLN A 352 -44.00 -49.31 23.92
CA GLN A 352 -42.62 -49.59 23.52
C GLN A 352 -42.31 -49.06 22.12
N GLU A 353 -43.21 -49.21 21.15
CA GLU A 353 -43.04 -48.61 19.81
C GLU A 353 -43.00 -47.07 19.86
N LEU A 354 -43.83 -46.45 20.69
CA LEU A 354 -43.81 -44.99 20.84
C LEU A 354 -42.49 -44.51 21.45
N VAL A 355 -42.00 -45.19 22.49
CA VAL A 355 -40.71 -44.90 23.13
C VAL A 355 -39.55 -45.10 22.15
N GLN A 356 -39.61 -46.15 21.33
CA GLN A 356 -38.60 -46.40 20.29
C GLN A 356 -38.59 -45.29 19.23
N THR A 357 -39.77 -44.82 18.82
CA THR A 357 -39.93 -43.75 17.83
C THR A 357 -39.42 -42.41 18.38
N VAL A 358 -39.74 -42.08 19.63
CA VAL A 358 -39.25 -40.88 20.32
C VAL A 358 -37.72 -40.93 20.46
N LYS A 359 -37.15 -42.09 20.77
CA LYS A 359 -35.70 -42.28 20.89
C LYS A 359 -34.99 -42.13 19.54
N GLN A 360 -35.61 -42.61 18.45
CA GLN A 360 -35.11 -42.39 17.09
C GLN A 360 -35.17 -40.91 16.69
N LEU A 361 -36.25 -40.20 17.02
CA LEU A 361 -36.38 -38.76 16.76
C LEU A 361 -35.35 -37.95 17.54
N SER A 362 -35.14 -38.24 18.83
CA SER A 362 -34.09 -37.63 19.66
C SER A 362 -32.72 -37.78 19.00
N SER A 363 -32.37 -38.99 18.54
CA SER A 363 -31.08 -39.24 17.89
C SER A 363 -30.90 -38.49 16.56
N LYS A 364 -32.00 -38.18 15.85
CA LYS A 364 -31.96 -37.34 14.64
C LYS A 364 -31.77 -35.87 14.98
N ILE A 365 -32.39 -35.40 16.06
CA ILE A 365 -32.21 -34.04 16.58
C ILE A 365 -30.75 -33.85 17.00
N ASP A 366 -30.16 -34.77 17.77
CA ASP A 366 -28.75 -34.71 18.17
C ASP A 366 -27.79 -34.67 16.97
N ARG A 367 -28.12 -35.41 15.89
CA ARG A 367 -27.33 -35.40 14.65
C ARG A 367 -27.46 -34.09 13.88
N LEU A 368 -28.65 -33.51 13.85
CA LEU A 368 -28.89 -32.19 13.23
C LEU A 368 -28.19 -31.09 14.02
N GLU A 369 -28.25 -31.14 15.35
CA GLU A 369 -27.52 -30.23 16.23
C GLU A 369 -26.00 -30.35 16.03
N SER A 370 -25.46 -31.58 15.96
CA SER A 370 -24.04 -31.79 15.64
C SER A 370 -23.65 -31.34 14.23
N MET A 371 -24.56 -31.44 13.25
CA MET A 371 -24.34 -30.88 11.91
C MET A 371 -24.36 -29.35 11.91
N ILE A 372 -25.28 -28.73 12.66
CA ILE A 372 -25.34 -27.27 12.85
C ILE A 372 -24.06 -26.79 13.55
N GLU A 373 -23.59 -27.49 14.57
CA GLU A 373 -22.35 -27.18 15.30
C GLU A 373 -21.11 -27.27 14.40
N LYS A 374 -21.11 -28.15 13.39
CA LYS A 374 -20.07 -28.27 12.36
C LYS A 374 -20.19 -27.25 11.23
N LEU A 375 -21.40 -26.74 10.96
CA LEU A 375 -21.68 -25.69 9.97
C LEU A 375 -21.44 -24.28 10.55
N VAL A 376 -21.55 -24.12 11.87
CA VAL A 376 -21.04 -22.96 12.60
C VAL A 376 -19.52 -23.08 12.66
N VAL A 377 -18.87 -22.74 11.55
CA VAL A 377 -17.45 -22.46 11.52
C VAL A 377 -17.21 -21.42 12.64
N PRO A 378 -16.28 -21.65 13.60
CA PRO A 378 -15.89 -20.58 14.52
C PRO A 378 -15.48 -19.40 13.64
N PRO A 379 -15.91 -18.15 13.94
CA PRO A 379 -15.60 -17.02 13.08
C PRO A 379 -14.09 -17.05 12.83
N LYS A 380 -13.68 -17.31 11.58
CA LYS A 380 -12.30 -17.07 11.14
C LYS A 380 -12.00 -15.69 11.67
N GLU A 381 -10.98 -15.56 12.52
CA GLU A 381 -10.59 -14.30 13.16
C GLU A 381 -10.74 -13.15 12.16
N ILE A 382 -11.88 -12.46 12.21
CA ILE A 382 -12.09 -11.30 11.36
C ILE A 382 -11.03 -10.34 11.87
N PRO A 383 -10.06 -9.92 11.03
CA PRO A 383 -9.07 -8.98 11.49
C PRO A 383 -9.83 -7.81 12.08
N LYS A 384 -9.55 -7.44 13.35
CA LYS A 384 -10.16 -6.25 13.96
C LYS A 384 -9.96 -5.12 12.97
N ILE A 385 -11.03 -4.68 12.33
CA ILE A 385 -11.01 -3.58 11.36
C ILE A 385 -11.21 -2.24 12.05
N VAL A 386 -11.68 -2.29 13.29
CA VAL A 386 -11.96 -1.14 14.14
C VAL A 386 -11.35 -1.33 15.53
N THR A 387 -11.05 -0.21 16.19
CA THR A 387 -10.70 -0.16 17.60
C THR A 387 -11.89 -0.55 18.46
N GLY A 388 -11.70 -0.70 19.77
CA GLY A 388 -12.82 -0.88 20.72
C GLY A 388 -13.81 0.29 20.73
N PHE A 389 -13.47 1.42 20.11
CA PHE A 389 -14.31 2.60 19.94
C PHE A 389 -14.99 2.68 18.56
N GLN A 390 -14.92 1.61 17.77
CA GLN A 390 -15.42 1.55 16.39
C GLN A 390 -14.69 2.46 15.37
N ASP A 391 -13.59 3.11 15.77
CA ASP A 391 -12.74 3.84 14.83
C ASP A 391 -11.94 2.88 13.94
N PRO A 392 -11.74 3.17 12.65
CA PRO A 392 -10.83 2.40 11.80
C PRO A 392 -9.42 2.35 12.40
N LEU A 393 -8.79 1.17 12.48
CA LEU A 393 -7.40 1.10 12.96
C LEU A 393 -6.49 1.87 12.01
N LYS A 394 -5.73 2.84 12.54
CA LYS A 394 -4.71 3.60 11.78
C LYS A 394 -3.63 2.74 11.12
N THR A 395 -3.50 1.47 11.54
CA THR A 395 -2.54 0.50 10.99
C THR A 395 -3.07 -0.26 9.76
N LEU A 396 -4.35 -0.09 9.41
CA LEU A 396 -4.95 -0.73 8.26
C LEU A 396 -4.63 0.04 6.98
N GLY A 397 -3.72 -0.50 6.17
CA GLY A 397 -3.46 0.01 4.81
C GLY A 397 -4.64 -0.17 3.84
N PRO A 398 -4.47 0.22 2.57
CA PRO A 398 -5.53 0.12 1.54
C PRO A 398 -6.03 -1.31 1.32
N ARG A 399 -7.26 -1.42 0.82
CA ARG A 399 -7.86 -2.70 0.38
C ARG A 399 -7.20 -3.17 -0.91
N VAL A 400 -7.31 -4.46 -1.21
CA VAL A 400 -6.66 -5.07 -2.38
C VAL A 400 -7.69 -5.77 -3.25
N GLN A 401 -7.79 -5.37 -4.50
CA GLN A 401 -8.54 -6.10 -5.52
C GLN A 401 -7.64 -7.12 -6.22
N LYS A 402 -8.16 -8.32 -6.40
CA LYS A 402 -7.64 -9.37 -7.28
C LYS A 402 -8.48 -9.36 -8.54
N ILE A 403 -7.83 -9.14 -9.66
CA ILE A 403 -8.46 -8.83 -10.94
C ILE A 403 -7.95 -9.85 -11.97
N ASN A 404 -8.83 -10.29 -12.88
CA ASN A 404 -8.43 -11.10 -14.03
C ASN A 404 -7.56 -10.26 -14.97
N PRO A 405 -6.33 -10.68 -15.29
CA PRO A 405 -5.41 -9.87 -16.10
C PRO A 405 -5.85 -9.68 -17.56
N GLU A 406 -6.73 -10.54 -18.09
CA GLU A 406 -7.23 -10.51 -19.47
C GLU A 406 -8.57 -9.78 -19.58
N THR A 407 -9.54 -10.12 -18.73
CA THR A 407 -10.90 -9.52 -18.78
C THR A 407 -11.02 -8.24 -17.95
N LEU A 408 -10.05 -7.96 -17.07
CA LEU A 408 -10.09 -6.89 -16.08
C LEU A 408 -11.27 -6.96 -15.11
N GLU A 409 -11.91 -8.13 -14.99
CA GLU A 409 -13.02 -8.35 -14.07
C GLU A 409 -12.53 -8.59 -12.65
N LEU A 410 -13.34 -8.15 -11.68
CA LEU A 410 -13.07 -8.40 -10.26
C LEU A 410 -13.22 -9.88 -9.94
N VAL A 411 -12.17 -10.47 -9.39
CA VAL A 411 -12.21 -11.85 -8.89
C VAL A 411 -12.52 -11.86 -7.39
N LYS A 412 -11.82 -11.01 -6.61
CA LYS A 412 -11.96 -10.97 -5.15
C LYS A 412 -11.44 -9.65 -4.56
N VAL A 413 -12.01 -9.25 -3.43
CA VAL A 413 -11.53 -8.13 -2.61
C VAL A 413 -10.96 -8.67 -1.30
N TYR A 414 -9.83 -8.11 -0.88
CA TYR A 414 -9.18 -8.38 0.40
C TYR A 414 -9.13 -7.08 1.22
N GLU A 415 -9.28 -7.19 2.53
CA GLU A 415 -9.22 -6.07 3.46
C GLU A 415 -7.79 -5.51 3.60
N SER A 416 -6.76 -6.30 3.32
CA SER A 416 -5.38 -5.79 3.28
C SER A 416 -4.45 -6.72 2.51
N VAL A 417 -3.27 -6.20 2.12
CA VAL A 417 -2.18 -7.03 1.57
C VAL A 417 -1.76 -8.14 2.54
N THR A 418 -1.91 -7.93 3.85
CA THR A 418 -1.60 -8.97 4.84
C THR A 418 -2.53 -10.16 4.72
N GLU A 419 -3.80 -9.94 4.40
CA GLU A 419 -4.78 -11.01 4.17
C GLU A 419 -4.43 -11.82 2.93
N VAL A 420 -4.00 -11.15 1.84
CA VAL A 420 -3.49 -11.82 0.64
C VAL A 420 -2.31 -12.74 0.97
N ILE A 421 -1.38 -12.28 1.80
CA ILE A 421 -0.21 -13.06 2.23
C ILE A 421 -0.59 -14.23 3.15
N LYS A 422 -1.62 -14.05 3.99
CA LYS A 422 -2.14 -15.13 4.84
C LYS A 422 -2.80 -16.23 3.99
N GLU A 423 -3.50 -15.85 2.92
CA GLU A 423 -4.12 -16.81 1.99
C GLU A 423 -3.07 -17.55 1.13
N ASP A 424 -2.04 -16.85 0.65
CA ASP A 424 -0.92 -17.45 -0.07
C ASP A 424 0.44 -16.93 0.44
N GLY A 425 1.12 -17.74 1.25
CA GLY A 425 2.42 -17.39 1.84
C GLY A 425 3.58 -17.22 0.83
N ARG A 426 3.37 -17.58 -0.44
CA ARG A 426 4.33 -17.30 -1.53
C ARG A 426 4.31 -15.83 -1.96
N ILE A 427 3.19 -15.16 -1.79
CA ILE A 427 3.03 -13.74 -2.11
C ILE A 427 3.82 -12.89 -1.12
N LYS A 428 4.58 -11.91 -1.63
CA LYS A 428 5.37 -10.98 -0.82
C LYS A 428 4.85 -9.55 -0.99
N ARG A 429 4.72 -8.80 0.12
CA ARG A 429 4.23 -7.40 0.16
C ARG A 429 4.98 -6.46 -0.79
N PRO A 430 6.32 -6.49 -0.92
CA PRO A 430 7.01 -5.62 -1.88
C PRO A 430 6.68 -5.96 -3.33
N SER A 431 6.52 -7.24 -3.65
CA SER A 431 6.26 -7.72 -5.00
C SER A 431 4.85 -7.39 -5.48
N ILE A 432 3.84 -7.52 -4.61
CA ILE A 432 2.47 -7.12 -4.95
C ILE A 432 2.37 -5.60 -5.12
N ASN A 433 3.02 -4.80 -4.25
CA ASN A 433 3.05 -3.34 -4.41
C ASN A 433 3.69 -2.94 -5.75
N LYS A 434 4.81 -3.57 -6.10
CA LYS A 434 5.47 -3.36 -7.40
C LYS A 434 4.56 -3.76 -8.57
N ALA A 435 3.87 -4.90 -8.46
CA ALA A 435 2.95 -5.35 -9.51
C ALA A 435 1.79 -4.38 -9.74
N VAL A 436 1.25 -3.81 -8.64
CA VAL A 436 0.24 -2.75 -8.67
C VAL A 436 0.79 -1.49 -9.36
N MET A 437 1.95 -0.99 -8.92
CA MET A 437 2.58 0.22 -9.48
C MET A 437 2.92 0.09 -10.97
N ASP A 438 3.51 -1.05 -11.36
CA ASP A 438 4.00 -1.28 -12.72
C ASP A 438 2.91 -1.75 -13.67
N ASN A 439 1.69 -1.96 -13.17
CA ASN A 439 0.56 -2.49 -13.93
C ASN A 439 0.88 -3.87 -14.56
N THR A 440 1.43 -4.79 -13.78
CA THR A 440 1.89 -6.11 -14.26
C THR A 440 1.17 -7.27 -13.59
N VAL A 441 1.24 -8.46 -14.22
CA VAL A 441 0.68 -9.70 -13.65
C VAL A 441 1.64 -10.25 -12.60
N TYR A 442 1.09 -10.62 -11.44
CA TYR A 442 1.83 -11.29 -10.38
C TYR A 442 1.03 -12.47 -9.84
N HIS A 443 1.65 -13.65 -9.80
CA HIS A 443 0.98 -14.91 -9.44
C HIS A 443 -0.28 -15.19 -10.29
N GLY A 444 -0.27 -14.84 -11.58
CA GLY A 444 -1.38 -15.08 -12.50
C GLY A 444 -2.54 -14.09 -12.40
N PHE A 445 -2.48 -13.11 -11.51
CA PHE A 445 -3.54 -12.11 -11.35
C PHE A 445 -3.01 -10.69 -11.49
N ARG A 446 -3.92 -9.78 -11.84
CA ARG A 446 -3.70 -8.35 -11.68
C ARG A 446 -4.14 -7.94 -10.29
N TRP A 447 -3.36 -7.06 -9.66
CA TRP A 447 -3.62 -6.54 -8.33
C TRP A 447 -3.82 -5.04 -8.41
N PHE A 448 -4.74 -4.53 -7.60
CA PHE A 448 -5.01 -3.10 -7.50
C PHE A 448 -5.22 -2.73 -6.03
N LEU A 449 -4.67 -1.59 -5.61
CA LEU A 449 -4.87 -1.06 -4.26
C LEU A 449 -6.01 -0.04 -4.31
N VAL A 450 -7.03 -0.25 -3.49
CA VAL A 450 -8.18 0.62 -3.38
C VAL A 450 -8.09 1.36 -2.06
N ASP A 451 -8.21 2.68 -2.13
CA ASP A 451 -8.34 3.51 -0.94
C ASP A 451 -9.55 3.06 -0.12
N ARG A 452 -9.46 3.13 1.21
CA ARG A 452 -10.55 2.70 2.10
C ARG A 452 -11.81 3.56 1.94
N GLU A 453 -11.67 4.79 1.46
CA GLU A 453 -12.78 5.69 1.18
C GLU A 453 -13.56 5.28 -0.08
N LEU A 454 -12.97 4.46 -0.95
CA LEU A 454 -13.56 4.01 -2.20
C LEU A 454 -14.21 2.63 -2.05
N ASP A 455 -15.24 2.37 -2.86
CA ASP A 455 -15.88 1.06 -2.92
C ASP A 455 -14.95 0.04 -3.60
N ALA A 456 -14.46 -0.91 -2.82
CA ALA A 456 -13.55 -1.93 -3.30
C ALA A 456 -14.24 -3.03 -4.15
N THR A 457 -15.58 -3.07 -4.21
CA THR A 457 -16.31 -3.96 -5.11
C THR A 457 -16.44 -3.40 -6.54
N ILE A 458 -16.15 -2.11 -6.72
CA ILE A 458 -16.19 -1.47 -8.03
C ILE A 458 -14.76 -1.43 -8.59
N VAL A 459 -14.56 -2.11 -9.71
CA VAL A 459 -13.34 -1.98 -10.52
C VAL A 459 -13.44 -0.65 -11.24
N SER A 460 -12.58 0.30 -10.91
CA SER A 460 -12.60 1.62 -11.54
C SER A 460 -12.48 1.47 -13.06
N SER A 461 -13.38 2.08 -13.81
CA SER A 461 -13.45 2.00 -15.28
C SER A 461 -12.21 2.57 -16.01
N ASN A 462 -11.27 3.17 -15.29
CA ASN A 462 -10.01 3.74 -15.79
C ASN A 462 -8.77 2.88 -15.46
N ILE A 463 -8.92 1.57 -15.18
CA ILE A 463 -7.75 0.71 -14.97
C ILE A 463 -6.96 0.56 -16.27
N SER A 464 -5.68 0.96 -16.22
CA SER A 464 -4.78 0.85 -17.35
C SER A 464 -4.57 -0.62 -17.77
N PRO A 465 -4.44 -0.90 -19.08
CA PRO A 465 -4.25 -2.26 -19.59
C PRO A 465 -3.10 -3.00 -18.93
N THR A 466 -3.17 -4.33 -18.94
CA THR A 466 -2.11 -5.17 -18.40
C THR A 466 -0.82 -5.03 -19.19
N LYS A 467 0.23 -4.52 -18.55
CA LYS A 467 1.56 -4.43 -19.14
C LYS A 467 2.20 -5.82 -19.18
N GLN A 468 2.53 -6.28 -20.39
CA GLN A 468 3.25 -7.53 -20.55
C GLN A 468 4.66 -7.43 -19.97
N THR A 469 4.98 -8.31 -19.04
CA THR A 469 6.33 -8.48 -18.51
C THR A 469 7.10 -9.50 -19.35
N LYS A 470 8.39 -9.25 -19.57
CA LYS A 470 9.28 -10.23 -20.20
C LYS A 470 9.39 -11.43 -19.26
N VAL A 471 9.08 -12.63 -19.78
CA VAL A 471 9.27 -13.89 -19.04
C VAL A 471 10.76 -14.02 -18.71
N GLN A 472 11.08 -14.04 -17.42
CA GLN A 472 12.45 -14.29 -16.98
C GLN A 472 12.66 -15.81 -16.93
N ASN A 473 13.38 -16.35 -17.91
CA ASN A 473 13.79 -17.76 -17.94
C ASN A 473 14.91 -18.01 -16.91
N LEU A 474 14.57 -17.92 -15.63
CA LEU A 474 15.45 -18.17 -14.49
C LEU A 474 15.51 -19.68 -14.22
N GLY A 475 16.70 -20.18 -13.94
CA GLY A 475 16.94 -21.59 -13.63
C GLY A 475 18.38 -21.98 -13.92
N TYR A 476 18.69 -23.25 -13.65
CA TYR A 476 20.00 -23.81 -14.01
C TYR A 476 20.19 -23.78 -15.53
N ILE A 477 21.43 -23.58 -15.95
CA ILE A 477 21.81 -23.51 -17.36
C ILE A 477 22.57 -24.77 -17.72
N ALA A 478 22.01 -25.56 -18.62
CA ALA A 478 22.67 -26.70 -19.22
C ALA A 478 23.56 -26.24 -20.38
N GLN A 479 24.81 -26.69 -20.39
CA GLN A 479 25.72 -26.63 -21.52
C GLN A 479 25.63 -27.96 -22.26
N ILE A 480 25.31 -27.89 -23.54
CA ILE A 480 25.00 -29.01 -24.42
C ILE A 480 26.11 -29.10 -25.48
N ASN A 481 26.50 -30.32 -25.84
CA ASN A 481 27.50 -30.54 -26.87
C ASN A 481 27.06 -29.98 -28.24
N LYS A 482 28.02 -29.84 -29.17
CA LYS A 482 27.78 -29.27 -30.49
C LYS A 482 26.77 -30.09 -31.31
N GLU A 483 26.75 -31.40 -31.10
CA GLU A 483 25.87 -32.35 -31.78
C GLU A 483 24.44 -32.35 -31.21
N GLN A 484 24.19 -31.64 -30.10
CA GLN A 484 22.90 -31.59 -29.41
C GLN A 484 22.39 -32.99 -29.01
N THR A 485 23.25 -33.81 -28.45
CA THR A 485 22.92 -35.18 -28.03
C THR A 485 22.98 -35.38 -26.52
N GLU A 486 23.70 -34.53 -25.79
CA GLU A 486 23.86 -34.68 -24.34
C GLU A 486 24.20 -33.36 -23.62
N ILE A 487 23.88 -33.32 -22.33
CA ILE A 487 24.30 -32.25 -21.42
C ILE A 487 25.70 -32.58 -20.90
N ILE A 488 26.61 -31.63 -21.07
CA ILE A 488 28.00 -31.73 -20.61
C ILE A 488 28.10 -31.16 -19.19
N ASN A 489 27.58 -29.97 -18.94
CA ASN A 489 27.63 -29.32 -17.64
C ASN A 489 26.30 -28.65 -17.31
N VAL A 490 26.02 -28.47 -16.02
CA VAL A 490 24.93 -27.64 -15.55
C VAL A 490 25.46 -26.59 -14.57
N PHE A 491 25.05 -25.34 -14.77
CA PHE A 491 25.47 -24.18 -13.99
C PHE A 491 24.29 -23.57 -13.24
N ILE A 492 24.56 -22.94 -12.09
CA ILE A 492 23.51 -22.35 -11.25
C ILE A 492 22.73 -21.22 -11.95
N ASP A 493 23.41 -20.45 -12.80
CA ASP A 493 22.82 -19.38 -13.60
C ASP A 493 23.68 -19.04 -14.83
N ARG A 494 23.16 -18.16 -15.70
CA ARG A 494 23.83 -17.76 -16.95
C ARG A 494 25.15 -17.01 -16.72
N LYS A 495 25.25 -16.23 -15.65
CA LYS A 495 26.46 -15.46 -15.36
C LYS A 495 27.59 -16.38 -14.95
N THR A 496 27.27 -17.36 -14.11
CA THR A 496 28.19 -18.43 -13.71
C THR A 496 28.60 -19.27 -14.92
N ALA A 497 27.65 -19.64 -15.80
CA ALA A 497 27.97 -20.35 -17.03
C ALA A 497 28.90 -19.52 -17.94
N ALA A 498 28.66 -18.22 -18.09
CA ALA A 498 29.49 -17.33 -18.90
C ALA A 498 30.91 -17.22 -18.33
N HIS A 499 31.02 -17.04 -17.01
CA HIS A 499 32.29 -16.95 -16.32
C HIS A 499 33.12 -18.23 -16.47
N PHE A 500 32.54 -19.40 -16.21
CA PHE A 500 33.27 -20.68 -16.28
C PHE A 500 33.62 -21.11 -17.71
N ASN A 501 32.93 -20.59 -18.72
CA ASN A 501 33.19 -20.88 -20.14
C ASN A 501 33.99 -19.77 -20.84
N GLY A 502 34.67 -18.91 -20.08
CA GLY A 502 35.68 -17.97 -20.60
C GLY A 502 35.12 -16.78 -21.38
N TYR A 503 33.86 -16.40 -21.17
CA TYR A 503 33.31 -15.19 -21.79
C TYR A 503 33.83 -13.94 -21.06
N GLU A 504 34.19 -12.91 -21.83
CA GLU A 504 34.65 -11.62 -21.28
C GLU A 504 33.56 -10.91 -20.45
N SER A 505 32.30 -11.09 -20.83
CA SER A 505 31.15 -10.52 -20.15
C SER A 505 30.27 -11.59 -19.52
N VAL A 506 29.89 -11.37 -18.26
CA VAL A 506 28.94 -12.22 -17.53
C VAL A 506 27.54 -12.25 -18.17
N SER A 507 27.23 -11.30 -19.04
CA SER A 507 25.94 -11.25 -19.78
C SER A 507 26.03 -11.85 -21.18
N ALA A 508 27.20 -12.37 -21.59
CA ALA A 508 27.42 -12.85 -22.96
C ALA A 508 26.49 -14.02 -23.36
N LEU A 509 26.00 -14.80 -22.39
CA LEU A 509 25.11 -15.93 -22.63
C LEU A 509 23.61 -15.56 -22.69
N ASP A 510 23.22 -14.29 -22.52
CA ASP A 510 21.79 -13.92 -22.59
C ASP A 510 21.17 -14.15 -23.96
N THR A 511 21.84 -13.71 -25.04
CA THR A 511 21.36 -13.92 -26.41
C THR A 511 21.49 -15.39 -26.84
N PRO A 512 22.63 -16.07 -26.60
CA PRO A 512 22.78 -17.47 -26.97
C PRO A 512 21.79 -18.42 -26.32
N VAL A 513 21.49 -18.25 -25.02
CA VAL A 513 20.50 -19.07 -24.30
C VAL A 513 19.09 -18.81 -24.82
N LYS A 514 18.76 -17.54 -25.13
CA LYS A 514 17.43 -17.17 -25.60
C LYS A 514 17.14 -17.70 -27.01
N ASN A 515 18.13 -17.62 -27.89
CA ASN A 515 17.98 -18.02 -29.29
C ASN A 515 18.41 -19.48 -29.54
N PHE A 516 18.88 -20.17 -28.50
CA PHE A 516 19.47 -21.51 -28.59
C PHE A 516 20.52 -21.59 -29.72
N SER A 517 21.49 -20.67 -29.69
CA SER A 517 22.52 -20.56 -30.73
C SER A 517 23.88 -21.06 -30.25
N LEU A 518 24.67 -21.57 -31.19
CA LEU A 518 26.00 -22.12 -30.92
C LEU A 518 26.96 -20.99 -30.53
N THR A 519 27.69 -21.16 -29.43
CA THR A 519 28.67 -20.19 -28.96
C THR A 519 29.78 -20.91 -28.18
N ASN A 520 31.04 -20.52 -28.40
CA ASN A 520 32.23 -21.19 -27.87
C ASN A 520 32.20 -22.73 -28.02
N GLY A 521 31.61 -23.24 -29.11
CA GLY A 521 31.52 -24.68 -29.40
C GLY A 521 30.39 -25.44 -28.69
N PHE A 522 29.53 -24.76 -27.92
CA PHE A 522 28.44 -25.39 -27.18
C PHE A 522 27.10 -24.67 -27.37
N TYR A 523 26.02 -25.39 -27.08
CA TYR A 523 24.69 -24.80 -26.94
C TYR A 523 24.37 -24.61 -25.45
N TYR A 524 23.56 -23.61 -25.14
CA TYR A 524 23.14 -23.34 -23.76
C TYR A 524 21.62 -23.22 -23.69
N LYS A 525 21.00 -23.90 -22.72
CA LYS A 525 19.54 -23.91 -22.53
C LYS A 525 19.20 -23.96 -21.05
N VAL A 526 18.03 -23.46 -20.65
CA VAL A 526 17.55 -23.66 -19.28
C VAL A 526 17.32 -25.16 -19.06
N TYR A 527 17.86 -25.72 -17.97
CA TYR A 527 17.86 -27.15 -17.69
C TYR A 527 16.45 -27.76 -17.73
N THR A 528 15.45 -27.09 -17.16
CA THR A 528 14.05 -27.53 -17.17
C THR A 528 13.46 -27.68 -18.57
N ASN A 529 14.00 -26.93 -19.54
CA ASN A 529 13.55 -26.90 -20.94
C ASN A 529 14.40 -27.83 -21.82
N CYS A 530 15.35 -28.57 -21.25
CA CYS A 530 16.12 -29.57 -21.98
C CYS A 530 15.30 -30.84 -22.19
N ASP A 531 15.63 -31.56 -23.25
CA ASP A 531 14.99 -32.82 -23.58
C ASP A 531 15.15 -33.84 -22.46
N GLN A 532 14.08 -34.62 -22.23
CA GLN A 532 13.99 -35.53 -21.10
C GLN A 532 15.09 -36.61 -21.15
N THR A 533 15.40 -37.10 -22.34
CA THR A 533 16.46 -38.09 -22.59
C THR A 533 17.84 -37.56 -22.23
N TRP A 534 18.13 -36.27 -22.45
CA TRP A 534 19.41 -35.67 -22.08
C TRP A 534 19.53 -35.48 -20.58
N LYS A 535 18.42 -35.11 -19.91
CA LYS A 535 18.38 -34.97 -18.45
C LYS A 535 18.60 -36.32 -17.79
N GLU A 536 17.90 -37.37 -18.22
CA GLU A 536 18.04 -38.71 -17.65
C GLU A 536 19.49 -39.23 -17.75
N LYS A 537 20.11 -39.13 -18.94
CA LYS A 537 21.53 -39.49 -19.12
C LYS A 537 22.48 -38.69 -18.22
N PHE A 538 22.21 -37.40 -18.05
CA PHE A 538 23.03 -36.54 -17.20
C PHE A 538 22.84 -36.87 -15.71
N GLU A 539 21.60 -37.08 -15.27
CA GLU A 539 21.26 -37.43 -13.89
C GLU A 539 21.79 -38.81 -13.50
N GLU A 540 21.79 -39.78 -14.42
CA GLU A 540 22.48 -41.06 -14.24
C GLU A 540 23.99 -40.88 -14.02
N ARG A 541 24.64 -39.99 -14.79
CA ARG A 541 26.08 -39.72 -14.67
C ARG A 541 26.45 -39.11 -13.32
N ILE A 542 25.60 -38.23 -12.77
CA ILE A 542 25.87 -37.53 -11.51
C ILE A 542 25.18 -38.18 -10.29
N ASN A 543 24.57 -39.37 -10.46
CA ASN A 543 23.82 -40.10 -9.43
C ASN A 543 22.67 -39.29 -8.80
N GLY A 544 21.88 -38.59 -9.62
CA GLY A 544 20.67 -37.87 -9.20
C GLY A 544 20.44 -36.56 -9.95
N PRO A 545 19.41 -35.78 -9.56
CA PRO A 545 19.17 -34.46 -10.14
C PRO A 545 20.28 -33.47 -9.78
N PRO A 546 20.62 -32.52 -10.66
CA PRO A 546 21.62 -31.49 -10.34
C PRO A 546 21.20 -30.67 -9.13
N LEU A 547 22.08 -30.58 -8.13
CA LEU A 547 21.88 -29.78 -6.92
C LEU A 547 22.99 -28.74 -6.82
N LEU A 548 22.66 -27.49 -7.12
CA LEU A 548 23.60 -26.36 -7.17
C LEU A 548 23.16 -25.23 -6.22
N TYR A 549 24.12 -24.65 -5.50
CA TYR A 549 23.86 -23.65 -4.46
C TYR A 549 25.04 -22.68 -4.29
N ARG A 550 24.75 -21.47 -3.80
CA ARG A 550 25.81 -20.50 -3.41
C ARG A 550 26.20 -20.61 -1.94
N ASN A 551 25.28 -21.03 -1.07
CA ASN A 551 25.48 -21.12 0.38
C ASN A 551 24.78 -22.36 0.92
N GLY A 552 25.29 -23.53 0.54
CA GLY A 552 24.69 -24.81 0.89
C GLY A 552 24.83 -25.15 2.38
N VAL A 553 23.97 -26.05 2.83
CA VAL A 553 24.05 -26.65 4.18
C VAL A 553 24.18 -28.16 4.04
N GLY A 554 25.14 -28.75 4.75
CA GLY A 554 25.34 -30.19 4.83
C GLY A 554 24.84 -30.74 6.16
N GLN A 555 24.19 -31.90 6.12
CA GLN A 555 23.85 -32.73 7.27
C GLN A 555 24.84 -33.89 7.36
N TYR A 556 25.45 -34.05 8.52
CA TYR A 556 26.50 -35.01 8.78
C TYR A 556 26.09 -35.97 9.89
N ASP A 557 26.52 -37.23 9.80
CA ASP A 557 26.45 -38.15 10.92
C ASP A 557 27.48 -37.79 12.02
N LEU A 558 27.46 -38.56 13.11
CA LEU A 558 28.37 -38.35 14.25
C LEU A 558 29.84 -38.71 13.92
N GLN A 559 30.07 -39.42 12.81
CA GLN A 559 31.38 -39.76 12.28
C GLN A 559 31.88 -38.70 11.26
N ASN A 560 31.15 -37.59 11.09
CA ASN A 560 31.40 -36.52 10.12
C ASN A 560 31.27 -36.93 8.64
N ASN A 561 30.54 -38.00 8.31
CA ASN A 561 30.21 -38.30 6.92
C ASN A 561 28.99 -37.49 6.48
N LEU A 562 29.07 -36.89 5.29
CA LEU A 562 27.98 -36.11 4.70
C LEU A 562 26.84 -37.05 4.28
N GLN A 563 25.67 -36.89 4.90
CA GLN A 563 24.48 -37.67 4.64
C GLN A 563 23.56 -36.97 3.64
N LYS A 564 23.45 -35.63 3.72
CA LYS A 564 22.55 -34.88 2.85
C LYS A 564 22.99 -33.43 2.63
N GLU A 565 22.81 -32.95 1.40
CA GLU A 565 23.02 -31.55 1.01
C GLU A 565 21.67 -30.81 0.89
N PHE A 566 21.67 -29.52 1.26
CA PHE A 566 20.54 -28.60 1.12
C PHE A 566 20.97 -27.35 0.39
N LEU A 567 20.07 -26.78 -0.41
CA LEU A 567 20.34 -25.59 -1.23
C LEU A 567 20.74 -24.37 -0.39
N CYS A 568 20.13 -24.22 0.78
CA CYS A 568 20.39 -23.15 1.73
C CYS A 568 19.77 -23.46 3.10
N LYS A 569 19.98 -22.58 4.08
CA LYS A 569 19.36 -22.69 5.41
C LYS A 569 17.85 -22.85 5.35
N TYR A 570 17.17 -22.10 4.46
CA TYR A 570 15.72 -22.18 4.30
C TYR A 570 15.24 -23.53 3.78
N ASP A 571 15.95 -24.11 2.82
CA ASP A 571 15.63 -25.42 2.27
C ASP A 571 15.80 -26.52 3.33
N CYS A 572 16.90 -26.46 4.10
CA CYS A 572 17.13 -27.32 5.25
C CYS A 572 15.99 -27.22 6.29
N MET A 573 15.60 -26.00 6.67
CA MET A 573 14.49 -25.78 7.61
C MET A 573 13.17 -26.35 7.09
N LYS A 574 12.87 -26.16 5.80
CA LYS A 574 11.63 -26.60 5.19
C LYS A 574 11.54 -28.13 5.10
N GLN A 575 12.60 -28.79 4.63
CA GLN A 575 12.60 -30.24 4.45
C GLN A 575 12.60 -30.98 5.80
N LEU A 576 13.38 -30.49 6.77
CA LEU A 576 13.54 -31.15 8.07
C LEU A 576 12.59 -30.60 9.16
N LYS A 577 11.77 -29.60 8.82
CA LYS A 577 10.86 -28.88 9.74
C LYS A 577 11.59 -28.33 10.98
N ILE A 578 12.81 -27.83 10.79
CA ILE A 578 13.66 -27.25 11.84
C ILE A 578 13.38 -25.75 11.95
N SER A 579 13.28 -25.23 13.16
CA SER A 579 13.15 -23.78 13.37
C SER A 579 14.48 -23.06 13.09
N ASP A 580 14.41 -21.80 12.64
CA ASP A 580 15.60 -20.98 12.34
C ASP A 580 16.54 -20.85 13.54
N LYS A 581 15.99 -20.59 14.74
CA LYS A 581 16.78 -20.51 15.97
C LYS A 581 17.48 -21.84 16.29
N THR A 582 16.86 -22.97 15.97
CA THR A 582 17.42 -24.29 16.21
C THR A 582 18.53 -24.60 15.20
N LEU A 583 18.29 -24.34 13.91
CA LEU A 583 19.28 -24.56 12.86
C LEU A 583 20.49 -23.64 13.03
N ALA A 584 20.29 -22.38 13.42
CA ALA A 584 21.39 -21.46 13.74
C ALA A 584 22.25 -21.98 14.90
N LYS A 585 21.63 -22.51 15.98
CA LYS A 585 22.39 -23.14 17.07
C LYS A 585 23.16 -24.38 16.61
N ALA A 586 22.59 -25.19 15.72
CA ALA A 586 23.25 -26.37 15.18
C ALA A 586 24.48 -25.98 14.33
N LEU A 587 24.34 -24.96 13.48
CA LEU A 587 25.41 -24.45 12.60
C LEU A 587 26.50 -23.69 13.36
N ASP A 588 26.14 -22.79 14.29
CA ASP A 588 27.08 -21.87 14.92
C ASP A 588 27.78 -22.47 16.15
N LYS A 589 27.13 -23.43 16.82
CA LYS A 589 27.65 -24.03 18.06
C LYS A 589 28.00 -25.52 17.91
N ASP A 590 28.01 -26.02 16.68
CA ASP A 590 28.25 -27.43 16.31
C ASP A 590 27.45 -28.41 17.19
N LYS A 591 26.21 -28.02 17.52
CA LYS A 591 25.33 -28.82 18.40
C LYS A 591 24.55 -29.81 17.56
N GLN A 592 24.59 -31.07 17.98
CA GLN A 592 23.76 -32.10 17.37
C GLN A 592 22.27 -31.78 17.47
N TYR A 593 21.54 -32.06 16.40
CA TYR A 593 20.10 -31.98 16.33
C TYR A 593 19.55 -33.24 15.66
N ASN A 594 18.69 -33.97 16.38
CA ASN A 594 18.15 -35.28 15.97
C ASN A 594 19.23 -36.30 15.54
N GLY A 595 20.38 -36.31 16.24
CA GLY A 595 21.47 -37.25 15.96
C GLY A 595 22.39 -36.88 14.79
N TYR A 596 22.24 -35.70 14.22
CA TYR A 596 23.07 -35.20 13.11
C TYR A 596 23.72 -33.86 13.45
N LEU A 597 24.88 -33.61 12.84
CA LEU A 597 25.58 -32.33 12.83
C LEU A 597 25.25 -31.55 11.56
N TYR A 598 25.25 -30.23 11.63
CA TYR A 598 24.92 -29.36 10.50
C TYR A 598 26.03 -28.35 10.29
N ARG A 599 26.55 -28.23 9.07
CA ARG A 599 27.61 -27.29 8.73
C ARG A 599 27.35 -26.60 7.39
N THR A 600 27.88 -25.39 7.23
CA THR A 600 27.86 -24.70 5.93
C THR A 600 28.91 -25.31 5.01
N ILE A 601 28.50 -25.73 3.82
CA ILE A 601 29.37 -26.46 2.86
C ILE A 601 29.87 -25.58 1.70
N GLY A 602 29.61 -24.28 1.76
CA GLY A 602 30.08 -23.30 0.77
C GLY A 602 29.22 -23.29 -0.50
N GLU A 603 29.87 -23.05 -1.64
CA GLU A 603 29.22 -22.94 -2.95
C GLU A 603 29.49 -24.15 -3.86
N LYS A 604 28.44 -24.58 -4.56
CA LYS A 604 28.46 -25.59 -5.62
C LYS A 604 27.80 -24.97 -6.83
N LEU A 605 28.62 -24.28 -7.64
CA LEU A 605 28.15 -23.42 -8.73
C LEU A 605 27.93 -24.14 -10.07
N LYS A 606 28.52 -25.33 -10.23
CA LYS A 606 28.41 -26.18 -11.42
C LYS A 606 28.46 -27.66 -11.05
N CYS A 607 27.88 -28.51 -11.90
CA CYS A 607 28.07 -29.96 -11.89
C CYS A 607 28.33 -30.48 -13.31
N PHE A 608 29.06 -31.57 -13.41
CA PHE A 608 29.55 -32.17 -14.64
C PHE A 608 29.50 -33.68 -14.56
#